data_AF-A0A022RK66-F1
#
_entry.id   AF-A0A022RK66-F1
#
_cell.length_a   1.000
_cell.length_b   1.000
_cell.length_c   1.000
_cell.angle_alpha   90.00
_cell.angle_beta   90.00
_cell.angle_gamma   90.00
#
_symmetry.space_group_name_H-M   'P 1'
#
loop_
_entity.id
_entity.type
_entity.pdbx_description
1 polymer ?
#
loop_
_entity_poly.entity_id
_entity_poly.type
_entity_poly.pdbx_seq_one_letter_code
_entity_poly.pdbx_strand_id
1 'polypeptide(L)'
;MKCASSNATAVPRTTGNDVIPLATPGKRWYICTIGEHCFKGMKLVITVSTAEGPSPAPSPGTSAAEAEVSALRSCVWILAAMAAYKMIMA
;
A
#
# COMPACT_ATOMS: atom_id res chain seq x y z
N MET A 1 14.99 -4.54 8.37
CA MET A 1 16.16 -3.67 8.13
C MET A 1 16.96 -3.48 9.42
N LYS A 2 18.29 -3.46 9.34
CA LYS A 2 19.20 -3.25 10.48
C LYS A 2 19.48 -1.75 10.63
N CYS A 3 19.65 -1.26 11.85
CA CYS A 3 20.07 0.12 12.14
C CYS A 3 21.59 0.26 12.05
N ALA A 4 22.13 0.13 10.84
CA ALA A 4 23.56 0.27 10.58
C ALA A 4 23.78 1.33 9.50
N SER A 5 24.62 2.33 9.78
CA SER A 5 25.01 3.40 8.85
C SER A 5 26.39 3.17 8.22
N SER A 6 27.09 2.09 8.59
CA SER A 6 28.50 1.83 8.26
C SER A 6 28.81 1.60 6.77
N ASN A 7 27.80 1.61 5.90
CA ASN A 7 27.97 1.37 4.46
C ASN A 7 27.29 2.44 3.60
N ALA A 8 26.85 3.55 4.20
CA ALA A 8 26.24 4.65 3.45
C ALA A 8 27.29 5.71 3.13
N THR A 9 27.73 5.79 1.86
CA THR A 9 28.45 6.95 1.31
C THR A 9 27.60 8.23 1.35
N ALA A 10 26.30 8.11 1.63
CA ALA A 10 25.38 9.22 1.76
C ALA A 10 25.69 10.08 2.99
N VAL A 11 25.88 11.38 2.76
CA VAL A 11 26.01 12.36 3.84
C VAL A 11 24.66 12.50 4.55
N PRO A 12 24.61 12.42 5.90
CA PRO A 12 23.37 12.65 6.64
C PRO A 12 22.70 13.98 6.27
N ARG A 13 21.38 13.98 6.33
CA ARG A 13 20.54 15.15 6.06
C ARG A 13 19.87 15.58 7.36
N THR A 14 19.93 16.86 7.68
CA THR A 14 19.58 17.39 9.01
C THR A 14 18.91 18.76 8.96
N THR A 15 18.41 19.20 7.80
CA THR A 15 17.76 20.53 7.69
C THR A 15 16.33 20.52 8.23
N GLY A 16 15.74 19.33 8.40
CA GLY A 16 14.34 19.16 8.79
C GLY A 16 13.37 19.22 7.61
N ASN A 17 13.82 19.67 6.43
CA ASN A 17 13.08 19.65 5.18
C ASN A 17 14.01 19.18 4.04
N ASP A 18 14.45 17.94 4.13
CA ASP A 18 15.45 17.37 3.23
C ASP A 18 14.82 16.74 1.99
N VAL A 19 15.33 17.09 0.80
CA VAL A 19 14.89 16.53 -0.48
C VAL A 19 15.93 15.52 -0.98
N ILE A 20 15.49 14.27 -1.24
CA ILE A 20 16.34 13.19 -1.74
C ILE A 20 15.78 12.66 -3.07
N PRO A 21 16.43 12.95 -4.22
CA PRO A 21 16.00 12.44 -5.51
C PRO A 21 16.12 10.92 -5.61
N LEU A 22 15.09 10.26 -6.15
CA LEU A 22 15.04 8.81 -6.37
C LEU A 22 15.36 8.48 -7.83
N ALA A 23 16.60 8.74 -8.24
CA ALA A 23 16.97 8.78 -9.67
C ALA A 23 17.06 7.41 -10.37
N THR A 24 17.41 6.35 -9.64
CA THR A 24 17.52 5.00 -10.24
C THR A 24 16.61 4.00 -9.55
N PRO A 25 16.05 3.03 -10.31
CA PRO A 25 15.25 1.93 -9.76
C PRO A 25 15.99 1.14 -8.68
N GLY A 26 15.22 0.49 -7.82
CA GLY A 26 15.73 -0.36 -6.74
C GLY A 26 15.31 0.10 -5.34
N LYS A 27 15.77 -0.64 -4.32
CA LYS A 27 15.47 -0.33 -2.92
C LYS A 27 16.41 0.74 -2.39
N ARG A 28 15.84 1.77 -1.79
CA ARG A 28 16.52 2.82 -1.03
C ARG A 28 16.17 2.68 0.45
N TRP A 29 17.18 2.66 1.32
CA TRP A 29 17.03 2.48 2.75
C TRP A 29 17.43 3.76 3.47
N TYR A 30 16.57 4.26 4.35
CA TYR A 30 16.76 5.49 5.10
C TYR A 30 16.56 5.21 6.59
N ILE A 31 17.43 5.76 7.43
CA ILE A 31 17.36 5.63 8.88
C ILE A 31 17.76 6.95 9.53
N CYS A 32 17.24 7.22 10.73
CA CYS A 32 17.84 8.22 11.61
C CYS A 32 18.87 7.55 12.52
N THR A 33 20.10 8.03 12.49
CA THR A 33 21.22 7.47 13.28
C THR A 33 21.37 8.12 14.65
N ILE A 34 20.43 8.99 15.04
CA ILE A 34 20.46 9.67 16.34
C ILE A 34 19.92 8.73 17.42
N GLY A 35 20.78 8.40 18.38
CA GLY A 35 20.44 7.55 19.53
C GLY A 35 19.68 6.29 19.12
N GLU A 36 18.48 6.13 19.68
CA GLU A 36 17.63 4.97 19.42
C GLU A 36 16.52 5.22 18.39
N HIS A 37 16.51 6.35 17.66
CA HIS A 37 15.40 6.71 16.78
C HIS A 37 15.11 5.63 15.73
N CYS A 38 16.15 5.05 15.10
CA CYS A 38 15.97 3.94 14.17
C CYS A 38 15.35 2.70 14.82
N PHE A 39 15.79 2.35 16.04
CA PHE A 39 15.25 1.20 16.77
C PHE A 39 13.80 1.45 17.19
N LYS A 40 13.45 2.71 17.48
CA LYS A 40 12.08 3.18 17.78
C LYS A 40 11.22 3.43 16.53
N GLY A 41 11.71 3.12 15.33
CA GLY A 41 10.90 3.08 14.11
C GLY A 41 11.18 4.19 13.10
N MET A 42 12.11 5.12 13.36
CA MET A 42 12.51 6.16 12.40
C MET A 42 13.43 5.59 11.31
N LYS A 43 12.82 4.79 10.44
CA LYS A 43 13.47 4.01 9.39
C LYS A 43 12.46 3.68 8.29
N LEU A 44 12.90 3.77 7.04
CA LEU A 44 12.06 3.70 5.85
C LEU A 44 12.76 2.93 4.73
N VAL A 45 11.98 2.20 3.95
CA VAL A 45 12.42 1.58 2.69
C VAL A 45 11.53 2.08 1.58
N ILE A 46 12.13 2.66 0.54
CA ILE A 46 11.41 3.04 -0.68
C ILE A 46 11.85 2.09 -1.79
N THR A 47 10.90 1.45 -2.45
CA THR A 47 11.18 0.69 -3.68
C THR A 47 10.86 1.59 -4.86
N VAL A 48 11.89 1.96 -5.61
CA VAL A 48 11.78 2.79 -6.82
C VAL A 48 11.56 1.87 -8.00
N SER A 49 10.41 1.96 -8.65
CA SER A 49 10.12 1.24 -9.89
C SER A 49 10.76 1.94 -11.09
N THR A 50 10.90 1.23 -12.20
CA THR A 50 11.15 1.87 -13.50
C THR A 50 9.99 2.82 -13.80
N ALA A 51 10.31 3.98 -14.36
CA ALA A 51 9.28 4.85 -14.90
C ALA A 51 8.56 4.08 -16.02
N GLU A 52 7.28 3.79 -15.81
CA GLU A 52 6.44 3.27 -16.88
C GLU A 52 6.27 4.41 -17.90
N GLY A 53 6.42 4.09 -19.19
CA GLY A 53 6.14 5.06 -20.25
C GLY A 53 4.70 5.59 -20.15
N PRO A 54 4.35 6.66 -20.88
CA PRO A 54 2.98 7.17 -20.88
C PRO A 54 2.01 6.02 -21.18
N SER A 55 1.01 5.84 -20.31
CA SER A 55 -0.05 4.87 -20.54
C SER A 55 -0.72 5.17 -21.87
N PRO A 56 -0.99 4.18 -22.73
CA PRO A 56 -1.71 4.40 -23.97
C PRO A 56 -3.07 5.05 -23.67
N ALA A 57 -3.47 6.01 -24.51
CA ALA A 57 -4.75 6.68 -24.38
C ALA A 57 -5.89 5.63 -24.34
N PRO A 58 -6.91 5.80 -23.47
CA PRO A 58 -8.03 4.89 -23.44
C PRO A 58 -8.72 4.85 -24.81
N SER A 59 -8.95 3.65 -25.34
CA SER A 59 -9.79 3.49 -26.53
C SER A 59 -11.19 4.04 -26.23
N PRO A 60 -11.84 4.75 -27.19
CA PRO A 60 -13.22 5.17 -27.04
C PRO A 60 -14.12 3.95 -26.80
N GLY A 61 -14.62 3.79 -25.58
CA GLY A 61 -15.55 2.73 -25.22
C GLY A 61 -16.98 3.14 -25.54
N THR A 62 -17.69 2.31 -26.32
CA THR A 62 -19.15 2.35 -26.41
C THR A 62 -19.72 1.96 -25.05
N SER A 63 -20.33 2.90 -24.33
CA SER A 63 -21.12 2.62 -23.13
C SER A 63 -22.31 1.74 -23.49
N ALA A 64 -22.27 0.47 -23.08
CA ALA A 64 -23.44 -0.36 -22.90
C ALA A 64 -23.56 -0.66 -21.41
N ALA A 65 -24.78 -0.54 -20.93
CA ALA A 65 -25.15 -0.32 -19.55
C ALA A 65 -25.01 -1.55 -18.62
N GLU A 66 -25.37 -1.29 -17.37
CA GLU A 66 -26.11 -2.18 -16.46
C GLU A 66 -25.38 -3.41 -15.87
N ALA A 67 -24.86 -3.23 -14.66
CA ALA A 67 -24.76 -4.28 -13.65
C ALA A 67 -25.25 -3.73 -12.31
N GLU A 68 -26.57 -3.50 -12.22
CA GLU A 68 -27.28 -3.36 -10.95
C GLU A 68 -27.17 -4.71 -10.21
N VAL A 69 -26.20 -4.82 -9.31
CA VAL A 69 -26.05 -5.98 -8.43
C VAL A 69 -27.21 -5.97 -7.45
N SER A 70 -28.27 -6.71 -7.79
CA SER A 70 -29.51 -6.85 -7.03
C SER A 70 -29.25 -7.24 -5.57
N ALA A 71 -29.31 -6.23 -4.68
CA ALA A 71 -29.15 -6.37 -3.24
C ALA A 71 -30.15 -7.35 -2.59
N LEU A 72 -31.25 -7.68 -3.28
CA LEU A 72 -32.25 -8.64 -2.81
C LEU A 72 -31.73 -10.07 -2.69
N ARG A 73 -30.75 -10.48 -3.51
CA ARG A 73 -30.22 -11.86 -3.45
C ARG A 73 -29.47 -12.13 -2.14
N SER A 74 -28.89 -11.11 -1.51
CA SER A 74 -28.14 -11.25 -0.26
C SER A 74 -29.05 -11.49 0.95
N CYS A 75 -30.27 -10.92 0.97
CA CYS A 75 -31.16 -10.99 2.12
C CYS A 75 -31.76 -12.39 2.34
N VAL A 76 -32.03 -13.14 1.26
CA VAL A 76 -32.68 -14.46 1.35
C VAL A 76 -31.78 -15.48 2.09
N TRP A 77 -30.48 -15.47 1.79
CA TRP A 77 -29.52 -16.40 2.42
C TRP A 77 -29.32 -16.11 3.92
N ILE A 78 -29.32 -14.84 4.31
CA ILE A 78 -29.16 -14.43 5.71
C ILE A 78 -30.36 -14.91 6.55
N LEU A 79 -31.58 -14.74 6.04
CA LEU A 79 -32.78 -15.17 6.74
C LEU A 79 -32.86 -16.69 6.88
N ALA A 80 -32.49 -17.44 5.84
CA ALA A 80 -32.47 -18.90 5.88
C ALA A 80 -31.46 -19.43 6.92
N ALA A 81 -30.27 -18.84 6.99
CA ALA A 81 -29.24 -19.23 7.97
C ALA A 81 -29.70 -18.97 9.42
N MET A 82 -30.36 -17.84 9.67
CA MET A 82 -30.89 -17.49 10.99
C MET A 82 -31.98 -18.46 11.44
N ALA A 83 -32.88 -18.86 10.53
CA ALA A 83 -33.93 -19.84 10.82
C ALA A 83 -33.35 -21.22 11.16
N ALA A 84 -32.39 -21.70 10.36
CA ALA A 84 -31.72 -22.98 10.62
C ALA A 84 -30.99 -22.99 11.98
N TYR A 85 -30.29 -21.89 12.31
CA TYR A 85 -29.60 -21.77 13.60
C TYR A 85 -30.55 -21.89 14.80
N LYS A 86 -31.74 -21.27 14.73
CA LYS A 86 -32.76 -21.36 15.80
C LYS A 86 -33.35 -22.77 15.96
N MET A 87 -33.39 -23.57 14.88
CA MET A 87 -33.88 -24.96 14.92
C MET A 87 -32.84 -25.95 15.45
N ILE A 88 -31.55 -25.61 15.38
CA ILE A 88 -30.45 -26.46 15.87
C ILE A 88 -30.19 -26.25 17.37
N MET A 89 -30.48 -25.05 17.88
CA MET A 89 -30.22 -24.65 19.27
C MET A 89 -31.48 -24.73 20.17
N ALA A 90 -32.53 -25.43 19.74
CA ALA A 90 -33.79 -25.62 20.47
C ALA A 90 -34.00 -27.11 20.81
#